data_AF-A0A953SFK1-F1
#
_entry.id   AF-A0A953SFK1-F1
#
_cell.length_a   1.000
_cell.length_b   1.000
_cell.length_c   1.000
_cell.angle_alpha   90.00
_cell.angle_beta   90.00
_cell.angle_gamma   90.00
#
_symmetry.space_group_name_H-M   'P 1'
#
loop_
_entity.id
_entity.type
_entity.pdbx_description
1 polymer ?
#
loop_
_entity_poly.entity_id
_entity_poly.type
_entity_poly.pdbx_seq_one_letter_code
_entity_poly.pdbx_strand_id
1 'polypeptide(L)'
;VDRVVVGSAHLDSWDGPQSMGTTDNGTGSSVVLEAARLLTQAGARPKRTIRFILWTGEEQGLWGSRKYVESLSEEDLAKISAVFVDDGGTNAEGGLPAADHMVDYLAAATAPLNGVFYSETDGKHLNVNIRPTGEKIKTHGGSDHAPFNKVGVPGFFWDEVGRADYGEGWHTQNDRLDLAIEEYLVQSSACMAITAYNLACAPALLPREPAEHPEPALAQSASMSEQPTNGR
;
A
#
# COMPACT_ATOMS: atom_id res chain seq x y z
N VAL A 1 9.06 21.71 -4.01
CA VAL A 1 9.93 20.55 -3.74
C VAL A 1 9.15 19.30 -4.12
N ASP A 2 9.71 18.47 -5.00
CA ASP A 2 9.06 17.25 -5.45
C ASP A 2 8.93 16.28 -4.28
N ARG A 3 7.73 15.78 -4.07
CA ARG A 3 7.38 14.85 -2.98
C ARG A 3 7.06 13.49 -3.59
N VAL A 4 7.25 12.42 -2.83
CA VAL A 4 7.17 11.04 -3.34
C VAL A 4 6.21 10.20 -2.50
N VAL A 5 5.36 9.42 -3.17
CA VAL A 5 4.68 8.26 -2.58
C VAL A 5 5.27 7.00 -3.20
N VAL A 6 5.60 6.01 -2.39
CA VAL A 6 6.20 4.75 -2.85
C VAL A 6 5.18 3.62 -2.72
N GLY A 7 4.95 2.88 -3.81
CA GLY A 7 4.30 1.57 -3.78
C GLY A 7 5.33 0.51 -4.12
N SER A 8 5.42 -0.55 -3.34
CA SER A 8 6.52 -1.52 -3.47
C SER A 8 6.18 -2.92 -2.98
N ALA A 9 7.05 -3.84 -3.35
CA ALA A 9 7.12 -5.26 -2.98
C ALA A 9 8.58 -5.70 -3.17
N HIS A 10 8.94 -6.93 -2.86
CA HIS A 10 10.26 -7.48 -3.25
C HIS A 10 10.16 -8.47 -4.40
N LEU A 11 11.27 -8.57 -5.14
CA LEU A 11 11.42 -9.34 -6.37
C LEU A 11 12.14 -10.68 -6.15
N ASP A 12 12.97 -10.78 -5.10
CA ASP A 12 13.58 -12.05 -4.74
C ASP A 12 12.58 -12.95 -4.02
N SER A 13 12.89 -14.24 -3.95
CA SER A 13 12.13 -15.25 -3.22
C SER A 13 13.09 -16.33 -2.73
N TRP A 14 12.61 -17.23 -1.86
CA TRP A 14 13.28 -18.51 -1.64
C TRP A 14 13.25 -19.39 -2.90
N ASP A 15 14.30 -20.18 -3.10
CA ASP A 15 14.56 -20.97 -4.31
C ASP A 15 14.37 -22.48 -4.11
N GLY A 16 13.48 -22.86 -3.19
CA GLY A 16 13.17 -24.27 -2.90
C GLY A 16 12.78 -25.06 -4.17
N PRO A 17 12.98 -26.39 -4.22
CA PRO A 17 12.70 -27.18 -5.42
C PRO A 17 11.25 -27.01 -5.89
N GLN A 18 11.04 -26.60 -7.15
CA GLN A 18 9.71 -26.36 -7.75
C GLN A 18 8.95 -25.15 -7.18
N SER A 19 9.52 -24.40 -6.22
CA SER A 19 9.00 -23.11 -5.82
C SER A 19 9.06 -22.14 -7.00
N MET A 20 8.04 -21.31 -7.10
CA MET A 20 7.89 -20.24 -8.07
C MET A 20 7.90 -18.86 -7.40
N GLY A 21 8.03 -18.78 -6.08
CA GLY A 21 7.98 -17.51 -5.34
C GLY A 21 6.67 -16.75 -5.55
N THR A 22 5.54 -17.45 -5.65
CA THR A 22 4.23 -16.85 -5.97
C THR A 22 3.72 -16.02 -4.80
N THR A 23 3.60 -16.62 -3.62
CA THR A 23 3.05 -15.99 -2.42
C THR A 23 4.03 -15.00 -1.79
N ASP A 24 5.32 -15.26 -1.92
CA ASP A 24 6.38 -14.47 -1.31
C ASP A 24 7.56 -14.32 -2.31
N ASN A 25 7.58 -13.29 -3.17
CA ASN A 25 6.59 -12.20 -3.27
C ASN A 25 6.25 -11.84 -4.73
N GLY A 26 5.95 -12.88 -5.52
CA GLY A 26 5.52 -12.75 -6.92
C GLY A 26 4.18 -12.04 -7.08
N THR A 27 3.23 -12.26 -6.16
CA THR A 27 1.93 -11.59 -6.13
C THR A 27 2.06 -10.09 -5.84
N GLY A 28 2.78 -9.68 -4.80
CA GLY A 28 2.99 -8.27 -4.51
C GLY A 28 3.81 -7.57 -5.59
N SER A 29 4.84 -8.23 -6.14
CA SER A 29 5.55 -7.73 -7.32
C SER A 29 4.62 -7.48 -8.52
N SER A 30 3.66 -8.38 -8.74
CA SER A 30 2.65 -8.25 -9.80
C SER A 30 1.68 -7.10 -9.52
N VAL A 31 1.23 -6.94 -8.28
CA VAL A 31 0.38 -5.82 -7.83
C VAL A 31 1.05 -4.47 -8.08
N VAL A 32 2.34 -4.33 -7.74
CA VAL A 32 3.10 -3.09 -7.96
C VAL A 32 3.20 -2.75 -9.45
N LEU A 33 3.47 -3.73 -10.30
CA LEU A 33 3.54 -3.54 -11.75
C LEU A 33 2.17 -3.17 -12.34
N GLU A 34 1.11 -3.84 -11.89
CA GLU A 34 -0.24 -3.58 -12.37
C GLU A 34 -0.76 -2.21 -11.89
N ALA A 35 -0.48 -1.81 -10.65
CA ALA A 35 -0.80 -0.49 -10.15
C ALA A 35 -0.16 0.62 -11.01
N ALA A 36 1.11 0.44 -11.39
CA ALA A 36 1.81 1.35 -12.31
C ALA A 36 1.13 1.40 -13.70
N ARG A 37 0.73 0.25 -14.22
CA ARG A 37 0.03 0.13 -15.51
C ARG A 37 -1.35 0.81 -15.47
N LEU A 38 -2.13 0.59 -14.41
CA LEU A 38 -3.46 1.19 -14.21
C LEU A 38 -3.41 2.72 -14.21
N LEU A 39 -2.50 3.32 -13.42
CA LEU A 39 -2.34 4.77 -13.38
C LEU A 39 -1.90 5.34 -14.73
N THR A 40 -0.98 4.66 -15.40
CA THR A 40 -0.51 5.06 -16.74
C THR A 40 -1.63 5.00 -17.76
N GLN A 41 -2.39 3.90 -17.80
CA GLN A 41 -3.50 3.71 -18.73
C GLN A 41 -4.65 4.68 -18.48
N ALA A 42 -4.92 5.02 -17.22
CA ALA A 42 -5.90 6.04 -16.84
C ALA A 42 -5.48 7.47 -17.21
N GLY A 43 -4.25 7.68 -17.66
CA GLY A 43 -3.70 9.01 -17.94
C GLY A 43 -3.54 9.86 -16.68
N ALA A 44 -3.32 9.22 -15.53
CA ALA A 44 -3.24 9.88 -14.24
C ALA A 44 -2.14 10.96 -14.22
N ARG A 45 -2.47 12.12 -13.63
CA ARG A 45 -1.55 13.26 -13.47
C ARG A 45 -1.45 13.65 -12.00
N PRO A 46 -0.76 12.86 -11.17
CA PRO A 46 -0.62 13.18 -9.75
C PRO A 46 0.17 14.49 -9.59
N LYS A 47 -0.11 15.23 -8.52
CA LYS A 47 0.62 16.47 -8.18
C LYS A 47 2.06 16.21 -7.71
N ARG A 48 2.38 14.95 -7.43
CA ARG A 48 3.64 14.47 -6.86
C ARG A 48 4.07 13.19 -7.56
N THR A 49 5.34 12.86 -7.44
CA THR A 49 5.89 11.62 -8.00
C THR A 49 5.32 10.43 -7.24
N ILE A 50 4.86 9.42 -8.00
CA ILE A 50 4.63 8.08 -7.47
C ILE A 50 5.80 7.23 -7.95
N ARG A 51 6.45 6.52 -7.04
CA ARG A 51 7.59 5.65 -7.34
C ARG A 51 7.19 4.21 -7.06
N PHE A 52 7.29 3.37 -8.07
CA PHE A 52 7.11 1.94 -7.94
C PHE A 52 8.48 1.27 -7.81
N ILE A 53 8.66 0.45 -6.79
CA ILE A 53 9.95 -0.20 -6.51
C ILE A 53 9.74 -1.69 -6.25
N LEU A 54 10.54 -2.52 -6.90
CA LEU A 54 10.68 -3.93 -6.58
C LEU A 54 12.04 -4.13 -5.92
N TRP A 55 12.04 -4.45 -4.63
CA TRP A 55 13.26 -4.61 -3.84
C TRP A 55 13.95 -5.93 -4.14
N THR A 56 15.23 -6.03 -3.81
CA THR A 56 15.98 -7.29 -3.89
C THR A 56 16.72 -7.51 -2.58
N GLY A 57 16.85 -8.76 -2.20
CA GLY A 57 17.46 -9.18 -0.95
C GLY A 57 16.64 -8.83 0.27
N GLU A 58 15.32 -8.79 0.14
CA GLU A 58 14.40 -8.78 1.28
C GLU A 58 14.72 -10.00 2.16
N GLU A 59 14.77 -11.18 1.53
CA GLU A 59 14.90 -12.47 2.20
C GLU A 59 16.26 -12.67 2.87
N GLN A 60 17.28 -11.93 2.42
CA GLN A 60 18.60 -11.93 3.04
C GLN A 60 18.73 -10.92 4.19
N GLY A 61 17.64 -10.24 4.54
CA GLY A 61 17.55 -9.28 5.63
C GLY A 61 17.44 -7.83 5.17
N LEU A 62 16.57 -7.56 4.19
CA LEU A 62 16.19 -6.23 3.71
C LEU A 62 17.35 -5.46 3.03
N TRP A 63 18.22 -6.15 2.31
CA TRP A 63 19.44 -5.56 1.77
C TRP A 63 19.15 -4.41 0.81
N GLY A 64 18.24 -4.61 -0.13
CA GLY A 64 17.87 -3.61 -1.14
C GLY A 64 17.28 -2.35 -0.51
N SER A 65 16.23 -2.49 0.30
CA SER A 65 15.56 -1.35 0.94
C SER A 65 16.47 -0.65 1.95
N ARG A 66 17.29 -1.37 2.73
CA ARG A 66 18.30 -0.76 3.62
C ARG A 66 19.31 0.05 2.83
N LYS A 67 19.92 -0.53 1.79
CA LYS A 67 20.92 0.18 0.98
C LYS A 67 20.32 1.40 0.29
N TYR A 68 19.08 1.29 -0.16
CA TYR A 68 18.35 2.39 -0.72
C TYR A 68 18.16 3.53 0.30
N VAL A 69 17.66 3.25 1.50
CA VAL A 69 17.49 4.24 2.57
C VAL A 69 18.84 4.86 2.96
N GLU A 70 19.89 4.06 3.13
CA GLU A 70 21.26 4.52 3.45
C GLU A 70 21.86 5.44 2.38
N SER A 71 21.41 5.32 1.12
CA SER A 71 21.90 6.12 0.01
C SER A 71 21.26 7.51 -0.10
N LEU A 72 20.14 7.75 0.60
CA LEU A 72 19.40 9.00 0.51
C LEU A 72 19.91 10.04 1.51
N SER A 73 19.94 11.30 1.08
CA SER A 73 20.16 12.43 1.99
C SER A 73 18.97 12.64 2.92
N GLU A 74 19.17 13.37 4.04
CA GLU A 74 18.06 13.78 4.91
C GLU A 74 16.99 14.59 4.14
N GLU A 75 17.42 15.42 3.18
CA GLU A 75 16.52 16.19 2.33
C GLU A 75 15.66 15.28 1.44
N ASP A 76 16.25 14.21 0.88
CA ASP A 76 15.52 13.27 0.04
C ASP A 76 14.58 12.38 0.87
N LEU A 77 15.01 11.95 2.06
CA LEU A 77 14.15 11.25 3.00
C LEU A 77 12.96 12.11 3.41
N ALA A 78 13.15 13.41 3.64
CA ALA A 78 12.08 14.35 3.99
C ALA A 78 11.01 14.52 2.88
N LYS A 79 11.34 14.19 1.62
CA LYS A 79 10.40 14.27 0.48
C LYS A 79 9.47 13.07 0.39
N ILE A 80 9.79 11.94 1.03
CA ILE A 80 8.96 10.72 0.99
C ILE A 80 7.79 10.89 1.98
N SER A 81 6.58 10.81 1.44
CA SER A 81 5.32 10.91 2.18
C SER A 81 4.92 9.61 2.85
N ALA A 82 5.01 8.52 2.09
CA ALA A 82 4.52 7.22 2.48
C ALA A 82 5.24 6.16 1.63
N VAL A 83 5.46 5.00 2.23
CA VAL A 83 5.92 3.78 1.57
C VAL A 83 4.92 2.68 1.88
N PHE A 84 4.32 2.08 0.84
CA PHE A 84 3.43 0.93 0.95
C PHE A 84 4.16 -0.30 0.44
N VAL A 85 4.12 -1.37 1.23
CA VAL A 85 4.73 -2.66 0.90
C VAL A 85 3.64 -3.72 0.85
N ASP A 86 3.46 -4.30 -0.32
CA ASP A 86 2.65 -5.50 -0.59
C ASP A 86 3.57 -6.71 -0.49
N ASP A 87 3.41 -7.44 0.62
CA ASP A 87 4.28 -8.54 1.05
C ASP A 87 3.56 -9.42 2.09
N GLY A 88 2.22 -9.39 2.08
CA GLY A 88 1.37 -10.12 3.01
C GLY A 88 0.94 -11.49 2.47
N GLY A 89 1.27 -11.80 1.21
CA GLY A 89 0.91 -13.04 0.54
C GLY A 89 0.09 -12.86 -0.74
N THR A 90 -0.91 -13.72 -0.89
CA THR A 90 -1.80 -13.76 -2.07
C THR A 90 -3.21 -13.29 -1.78
N ASN A 91 -3.43 -12.71 -0.59
CA ASN A 91 -4.74 -12.28 -0.14
C ASN A 91 -5.00 -10.83 -0.58
N ALA A 92 -6.24 -10.37 -0.43
CA ALA A 92 -6.62 -8.99 -0.80
C ALA A 92 -6.02 -7.98 0.19
N GLU A 93 -5.56 -6.82 -0.29
CA GLU A 93 -5.14 -5.68 0.54
C GLU A 93 -6.33 -5.23 1.42
N GLY A 94 -6.40 -5.73 2.66
CA GLY A 94 -7.57 -5.64 3.53
C GLY A 94 -7.48 -4.56 4.60
N GLY A 95 -6.30 -3.98 4.80
CA GLY A 95 -6.11 -2.91 5.78
C GLY A 95 -4.69 -2.40 5.91
N LEU A 96 -4.56 -1.33 6.69
CA LEU A 96 -3.28 -0.75 7.07
C LEU A 96 -3.28 -0.43 8.56
N PRO A 97 -2.27 -0.89 9.33
CA PRO A 97 -2.00 -0.36 10.65
C PRO A 97 -1.38 1.03 10.52
N ALA A 98 -1.88 1.99 11.29
CA ALA A 98 -1.38 3.35 11.27
C ALA A 98 -1.21 3.93 12.67
N ALA A 99 -0.34 4.94 12.79
CA ALA A 99 -0.35 5.81 13.96
C ALA A 99 -1.68 6.57 13.99
N ASP A 100 -2.22 6.84 15.19
CA ASP A 100 -3.57 7.38 15.37
C ASP A 100 -3.78 8.69 14.57
N HIS A 101 -2.75 9.54 14.52
CA HIS A 101 -2.77 10.82 13.81
C HIS A 101 -2.69 10.70 12.26
N MET A 102 -2.47 9.50 11.73
CA MET A 102 -2.44 9.21 10.29
C MET A 102 -3.70 8.46 9.81
N VAL A 103 -4.52 7.93 10.72
CA VAL A 103 -5.68 7.08 10.38
C VAL A 103 -6.62 7.77 9.40
N ASP A 104 -7.04 9.00 9.68
CA ASP A 104 -8.00 9.71 8.83
C ASP A 104 -7.45 10.01 7.44
N TYR A 105 -6.14 10.25 7.32
CA TYR A 105 -5.50 10.50 6.03
C TYR A 105 -5.50 9.24 5.16
N LEU A 106 -5.13 8.10 5.75
CA LEU A 106 -5.13 6.82 5.04
C LEU A 106 -6.56 6.37 4.74
N ALA A 107 -7.50 6.56 5.67
CA ALA A 107 -8.90 6.22 5.47
C ALA A 107 -9.51 7.04 4.32
N ALA A 108 -9.18 8.33 4.23
CA ALA A 108 -9.59 9.16 3.09
C ALA A 108 -8.91 8.72 1.79
N ALA A 109 -7.65 8.31 1.82
CA ALA A 109 -6.93 7.83 0.64
C ALA A 109 -7.48 6.50 0.11
N THR A 110 -7.99 5.63 0.98
CA THR A 110 -8.53 4.31 0.60
C THR A 110 -10.06 4.30 0.43
N ALA A 111 -10.78 5.30 0.93
CA ALA A 111 -12.24 5.34 0.93
C ALA A 111 -12.91 5.01 -0.43
N PRO A 112 -12.40 5.46 -1.59
CA PRO A 112 -13.03 5.13 -2.88
C PRO A 112 -13.02 3.65 -3.25
N LEU A 113 -12.22 2.81 -2.56
CA LEU A 113 -12.11 1.38 -2.81
C LEU A 113 -13.19 0.59 -2.07
N ASN A 114 -13.71 1.13 -0.96
CA ASN A 114 -14.69 0.44 -0.12
C ASN A 114 -16.05 0.35 -0.83
N GLY A 115 -16.57 -0.87 -0.93
CA GLY A 115 -17.82 -1.20 -1.63
C GLY A 115 -17.66 -1.43 -3.14
N VAL A 116 -16.47 -1.25 -3.72
CA VAL A 116 -16.23 -1.44 -5.17
C VAL A 116 -16.02 -2.90 -5.52
N PHE A 117 -15.17 -3.60 -4.78
CA PHE A 117 -14.82 -4.99 -5.05
C PHE A 117 -15.67 -5.92 -4.20
N TYR A 118 -16.42 -6.82 -4.83
CA TYR A 118 -17.20 -7.87 -4.19
C TYR A 118 -16.65 -9.22 -4.61
N SER A 119 -16.31 -10.07 -3.65
CA SER A 119 -15.96 -11.47 -3.91
C SER A 119 -17.22 -12.31 -3.77
N GLU A 120 -17.65 -12.90 -4.89
CA GLU A 120 -18.76 -13.87 -4.91
C GLU A 120 -18.39 -15.13 -4.09
N THR A 121 -17.12 -15.52 -4.11
CA THR A 121 -16.62 -16.68 -3.37
C THR A 121 -16.66 -16.44 -1.86
N ASP A 122 -16.26 -15.25 -1.40
CA ASP A 122 -16.28 -14.93 0.03
C ASP A 122 -17.62 -14.37 0.50
N GLY A 123 -18.53 -14.05 -0.41
CA GLY A 123 -19.85 -13.46 -0.14
C GLY A 123 -19.79 -12.07 0.50
N LYS A 124 -18.70 -11.31 0.30
CA LYS A 124 -18.47 -10.02 0.96
C LYS A 124 -17.71 -9.03 0.09
N HIS A 125 -17.79 -7.75 0.46
CA HIS A 125 -16.93 -6.72 -0.08
C HIS A 125 -15.50 -6.83 0.46
N LEU A 126 -14.52 -6.64 -0.42
CA LEU A 126 -13.09 -6.61 -0.10
C LEU A 126 -12.68 -5.18 0.29
N ASN A 127 -13.16 -4.76 1.46
CA ASN A 127 -12.93 -3.41 1.98
C ASN A 127 -11.57 -3.28 2.68
N VAL A 128 -11.00 -2.10 2.57
CA VAL A 128 -9.76 -1.69 3.25
C VAL A 128 -10.10 -1.05 4.59
N ASN A 129 -9.54 -1.61 5.68
CA ASN A 129 -9.74 -1.13 7.03
C ASN A 129 -8.46 -0.49 7.58
N ILE A 130 -8.51 0.80 7.92
CA ILE A 130 -7.39 1.48 8.57
C ILE A 130 -7.56 1.35 10.08
N ARG A 131 -6.56 0.80 10.77
CA ARG A 131 -6.64 0.53 12.20
C ARG A 131 -5.59 1.33 12.99
N PRO A 132 -5.99 1.98 14.09
CA PRO A 132 -5.05 2.68 14.97
C PRO A 132 -4.12 1.68 15.66
N THR A 133 -2.88 2.10 15.87
CA THR A 133 -1.85 1.30 16.57
C THR A 133 -1.16 2.05 17.71
N GLY A 134 -1.64 3.24 18.04
CA GLY A 134 -1.10 4.15 19.04
C GLY A 134 -0.43 5.38 18.42
N GLU A 135 0.28 6.14 19.26
CA GLU A 135 0.78 7.48 18.88
C GLU A 135 1.82 7.45 17.76
N LYS A 136 2.61 6.38 17.63
CA LYS A 136 3.74 6.27 16.71
C LYS A 136 3.61 5.05 15.80
N ILE A 137 4.13 5.18 14.58
CA ILE A 137 4.32 4.02 13.70
C ILE A 137 5.23 3.02 14.42
N LYS A 138 4.79 1.76 14.48
CA LYS A 138 5.60 0.69 15.03
C LYS A 138 6.77 0.44 14.08
N THR A 139 7.99 0.60 14.58
CA THR A 139 9.23 0.37 13.84
C THR A 139 9.67 -1.10 13.79
N HIS A 140 8.79 -2.01 14.22
CA HIS A 140 9.03 -3.46 14.21
C HIS A 140 8.21 -4.07 13.06
N GLY A 141 8.84 -4.91 12.24
CA GLY A 141 8.21 -5.54 11.07
C GLY A 141 9.24 -6.34 10.28
N GLY A 142 8.79 -7.34 9.53
CA GLY A 142 9.63 -8.29 8.81
C GLY A 142 10.19 -7.79 7.48
N SER A 143 9.59 -6.74 6.90
CA SER A 143 9.71 -6.42 5.46
C SER A 143 10.23 -5.01 5.16
N ASP A 144 10.28 -4.63 3.88
CA ASP A 144 10.99 -3.47 3.31
C ASP A 144 10.49 -2.08 3.76
N HIS A 145 9.37 -2.00 4.48
CA HIS A 145 8.90 -0.77 5.12
C HIS A 145 9.72 -0.46 6.39
N ALA A 146 10.32 -1.47 7.02
CA ALA A 146 11.01 -1.33 8.30
C ALA A 146 12.25 -0.41 8.25
N PRO A 147 13.12 -0.44 7.22
CA PRO A 147 14.24 0.50 7.10
C PRO A 147 13.79 1.97 7.01
N PHE A 148 12.66 2.26 6.35
CA PHE A 148 12.08 3.60 6.29
C PHE A 148 11.57 4.06 7.65
N ASN A 149 10.85 3.19 8.36
CA ASN A 149 10.32 3.48 9.70
C ASN A 149 11.44 3.81 10.70
N LYS A 150 12.60 3.14 10.60
CA LYS A 150 13.78 3.41 11.45
C LYS A 150 14.34 4.83 11.31
N VAL A 151 14.14 5.48 10.16
CA VAL A 151 14.59 6.86 9.90
C VAL A 151 13.43 7.87 9.92
N GLY A 152 12.26 7.47 10.42
CA GLY A 152 11.09 8.34 10.58
C GLY A 152 10.34 8.65 9.29
N VAL A 153 10.55 7.88 8.22
CA VAL A 153 9.72 7.93 7.01
C VAL A 153 8.51 7.01 7.23
N PRO A 154 7.26 7.46 7.00
CA PRO A 154 6.08 6.62 7.16
C PRO A 154 6.08 5.44 6.18
N GLY A 155 6.28 4.23 6.69
CA GLY A 155 6.23 2.97 5.95
C GLY A 155 5.15 2.05 6.51
N PHE A 156 4.38 1.46 5.61
CA PHE A 156 3.22 0.63 5.90
C PHE A 156 3.34 -0.71 5.19
N PHE A 157 2.94 -1.75 5.90
CA PHE A 157 2.75 -3.09 5.39
C PHE A 157 1.25 -3.32 5.22
N TRP A 158 0.83 -3.81 4.06
CA TRP A 158 -0.56 -4.15 3.83
C TRP A 158 -0.95 -5.36 4.68
N ASP A 159 -1.99 -5.21 5.50
CA ASP A 159 -2.64 -6.38 6.11
C ASP A 159 -3.45 -7.06 5.01
N GLU A 160 -2.96 -8.19 4.50
CA GLU A 160 -3.70 -8.97 3.51
C GLU A 160 -4.67 -9.95 4.17
N VAL A 161 -5.92 -9.94 3.69
CA VAL A 161 -7.02 -10.69 4.31
C VAL A 161 -7.83 -11.43 3.25
N GLY A 162 -7.93 -12.74 3.41
CA GLY A 162 -8.71 -13.57 2.49
C GLY A 162 -8.63 -15.04 2.86
N ARG A 163 -8.97 -15.89 1.90
CA ARG A 163 -9.04 -17.35 2.07
C ARG A 163 -7.75 -18.10 1.69
N ALA A 164 -6.75 -17.42 1.13
CA ALA A 164 -5.50 -18.09 0.79
C ALA A 164 -4.74 -18.47 2.07
N ASP A 165 -4.13 -19.66 2.06
CA ASP A 165 -3.24 -20.12 3.11
C ASP A 165 -1.82 -19.64 2.82
N TYR A 166 -1.44 -18.50 3.39
CA TYR A 166 -0.09 -17.97 3.25
C TYR A 166 0.96 -18.95 3.77
N GLY A 167 0.68 -19.67 4.87
CA GLY A 167 1.62 -20.60 5.48
C GLY A 167 1.89 -21.86 4.65
N GLU A 168 1.01 -22.19 3.71
CA GLU A 168 1.23 -23.28 2.77
C GLU A 168 2.32 -22.92 1.74
N GLY A 169 2.29 -21.70 1.20
CA GLY A 169 3.27 -21.21 0.22
C GLY A 169 4.55 -20.70 0.86
N TRP A 170 4.43 -19.88 1.89
CA TRP A 170 5.51 -19.10 2.48
C TRP A 170 6.77 -19.90 2.79
N HIS A 171 7.85 -19.62 2.05
CA HIS A 171 9.17 -20.24 2.18
C HIS A 171 9.16 -21.78 2.00
N THR A 172 8.22 -22.31 1.21
CA THR A 172 8.13 -23.75 0.93
C THR A 172 8.19 -24.08 -0.57
N GLN A 173 8.36 -25.36 -0.89
CA GLN A 173 8.26 -25.91 -2.24
C GLN A 173 6.84 -25.91 -2.84
N ASN A 174 5.84 -25.59 -2.01
CA ASN A 174 4.45 -25.48 -2.44
C ASN A 174 4.14 -24.09 -2.99
N ASP A 175 5.06 -23.13 -2.86
CA ASP A 175 4.86 -21.79 -3.39
C ASP A 175 4.76 -21.79 -4.92
N ARG A 176 3.54 -21.81 -5.42
CA ARG A 176 3.21 -22.09 -6.82
C ARG A 176 2.08 -21.18 -7.27
N LEU A 177 1.97 -21.03 -8.59
CA LEU A 177 1.02 -20.10 -9.22
C LEU A 177 -0.45 -20.37 -8.86
N ASP A 178 -0.81 -21.59 -8.47
CA ASP A 178 -2.17 -21.97 -8.06
C ASP A 178 -2.58 -21.40 -6.70
N LEU A 179 -1.63 -20.88 -5.90
CA LEU A 179 -1.92 -20.14 -4.67
C LEU A 179 -2.33 -18.68 -4.92
N ALA A 180 -2.16 -18.18 -6.15
CA ALA A 180 -2.60 -16.84 -6.52
C ALA A 180 -4.12 -16.79 -6.74
N ILE A 181 -4.77 -15.77 -6.19
CA ILE A 181 -6.22 -15.56 -6.33
C ILE A 181 -6.46 -14.29 -7.15
N GLU A 182 -6.92 -14.46 -8.38
CA GLU A 182 -7.08 -13.38 -9.36
C GLU A 182 -7.93 -12.20 -8.83
N GLU A 183 -9.09 -12.48 -8.22
CA GLU A 183 -9.97 -11.43 -7.69
C GLU A 183 -9.32 -10.61 -6.57
N TYR A 184 -8.39 -11.20 -5.80
CA TYR A 184 -7.62 -10.50 -4.79
C TYR A 184 -6.54 -9.64 -5.43
N LEU A 185 -5.80 -10.16 -6.41
CA LEU A 185 -4.79 -9.40 -7.15
C LEU A 185 -5.39 -8.18 -7.87
N VAL A 186 -6.59 -8.33 -8.44
CA VAL A 186 -7.32 -7.21 -9.05
C VAL A 186 -7.65 -6.13 -8.03
N GLN A 187 -8.11 -6.52 -6.84
CA GLN A 187 -8.41 -5.59 -5.76
C GLN A 187 -7.14 -4.92 -5.22
N SER A 188 -6.08 -5.68 -4.92
CA SER A 188 -4.80 -5.16 -4.40
C SER A 188 -4.14 -4.19 -5.39
N SER A 189 -4.16 -4.50 -6.69
CA SER A 189 -3.65 -3.61 -7.74
C SER A 189 -4.36 -2.26 -7.77
N ALA A 190 -5.69 -2.27 -7.62
CA ALA A 190 -6.46 -1.04 -7.54
C ALA A 190 -6.20 -0.29 -6.22
N CYS A 191 -6.07 -1.02 -5.11
CA CYS A 191 -5.82 -0.44 -3.80
C CYS A 191 -4.46 0.27 -3.73
N MET A 192 -3.38 -0.38 -4.15
CA MET A 192 -2.06 0.23 -4.30
C MET A 192 -2.11 1.47 -5.21
N ALA A 193 -2.72 1.37 -6.39
CA ALA A 193 -2.80 2.47 -7.35
C ALA A 193 -3.55 3.69 -6.81
N ILE A 194 -4.76 3.50 -6.30
CA ILE A 194 -5.65 4.57 -5.84
C ILE A 194 -5.12 5.20 -4.55
N THR A 195 -4.63 4.40 -3.61
CA THR A 195 -4.04 4.90 -2.37
C THR A 195 -2.82 5.77 -2.67
N ALA A 196 -1.90 5.29 -3.51
CA ALA A 196 -0.72 6.05 -3.90
C ALA A 196 -1.09 7.35 -4.65
N TYR A 197 -2.06 7.28 -5.57
CA TYR A 197 -2.53 8.44 -6.33
C TYR A 197 -3.18 9.50 -5.44
N ASN A 198 -4.07 9.10 -4.53
CA ASN A 198 -4.78 10.01 -3.64
C ASN A 198 -3.82 10.75 -2.71
N LEU A 199 -2.84 10.05 -2.13
CA LEU A 199 -1.79 10.69 -1.34
C LEU A 199 -0.86 11.56 -2.18
N ALA A 200 -0.54 11.16 -3.41
CA ALA A 200 0.24 12.00 -4.31
C ALA A 200 -0.50 13.31 -4.67
N CYS A 201 -1.84 13.29 -4.68
CA CYS A 201 -2.71 14.44 -4.93
C CYS A 201 -3.05 15.27 -3.67
N ALA A 202 -2.74 14.78 -2.48
CA ALA A 202 -3.06 15.41 -1.20
C ALA A 202 -2.49 16.83 -1.05
N PRO A 203 -3.07 17.73 -0.25
CA PRO A 203 -2.50 19.07 -0.05
C PRO A 203 -1.15 19.01 0.67
N ALA A 204 -0.99 18.09 1.62
CA ALA A 204 0.19 17.92 2.46
C ALA A 204 0.81 16.52 2.32
N LEU A 205 2.01 16.34 2.89
CA LEU A 205 2.56 15.01 3.17
C LEU A 205 1.76 14.38 4.32
N LEU A 206 1.86 13.06 4.48
CA LEU A 206 1.44 12.45 5.74
C LEU A 206 2.23 13.07 6.90
N PRO A 207 1.55 13.46 7.99
CA PRO A 207 2.22 14.01 9.17
C PRO A 207 3.09 12.92 9.81
N ARG A 208 4.38 13.21 10.07
CA ARG A 208 5.29 12.26 10.73
C ARG A 208 5.10 12.20 12.25
N GLU A 209 4.64 13.30 12.80
CA GLU A 209 4.33 13.51 14.21
C GLU A 209 2.91 14.07 14.31
N PRO A 210 2.23 13.93 15.46
CA PRO A 210 0.94 14.56 15.68
C PRO A 210 1.00 16.06 15.37
N ALA A 211 0.02 16.57 14.63
CA ALA A 211 -0.04 18.00 14.35
C ALA A 211 -0.35 18.78 15.64
N GLU A 212 0.42 19.83 15.93
CA GLU A 212 0.07 20.77 17.02
C GLU A 212 -1.31 21.41 16.78
N HIS A 213 -1.70 21.55 15.51
CA HIS A 213 -3.02 21.98 15.04
C HIS A 213 -3.51 21.08 13.89
N PRO A 214 -4.43 20.14 14.13
CA PRO A 214 -4.90 19.23 13.08
C PRO A 214 -5.72 19.99 12.02
N GLU A 215 -5.25 20.01 10.77
CA GLU A 215 -6.07 20.39 9.62
C GLU A 215 -7.02 19.24 9.25
N PRO A 216 -8.22 19.54 8.72
CA PRO A 216 -9.16 18.51 8.31
C PRO A 216 -8.55 17.61 7.23
N ALA A 217 -8.68 16.29 7.41
CA ALA A 217 -8.30 15.29 6.43
C ALA A 217 -8.96 15.59 5.08
N LEU A 218 -8.23 15.27 4.00
CA LEU A 218 -8.61 15.34 2.59
C LEU A 218 -10.12 15.50 2.39
N ALA A 219 -10.56 16.75 2.15
CA ALA A 219 -11.98 17.07 2.06
C ALA A 219 -12.68 16.11 1.08
N GLN A 220 -13.67 15.38 1.58
CA GLN A 220 -14.60 14.61 0.75
C GLN A 220 -15.32 15.58 -0.19
N SER A 221 -14.84 15.73 -1.41
CA SER A 221 -15.58 16.42 -2.45
C SER A 221 -16.68 15.50 -2.97
N ALA A 222 -17.79 15.44 -2.24
CA ALA A 222 -19.05 14.89 -2.72
C ALA A 222 -20.24 15.41 -1.89
N SER A 223 -20.67 16.64 -2.17
CA SER A 223 -22.10 16.98 -2.04
C SER A 223 -22.46 18.03 -3.10
N MET A 224 -22.68 17.61 -4.33
CA MET A 224 -23.56 18.38 -5.22
C MET A 224 -24.99 18.09 -4.76
N SER A 225 -25.55 19.07 -4.05
CA SER A 225 -26.96 19.09 -3.71
C SER A 225 -27.76 19.35 -4.98
N GLU A 226 -28.51 18.34 -5.45
CA GLU A 226 -29.68 18.60 -6.26
C GLU A 226 -30.75 19.20 -5.34
N GLN A 227 -30.98 20.51 -5.46
CA GLN A 227 -32.22 21.11 -5.01
C GLN A 227 -33.29 20.89 -6.09
N PRO A 228 -34.49 20.38 -5.74
CA PRO A 228 -35.60 20.42 -6.67
C PRO A 228 -36.11 21.87 -6.77
N THR A 229 -35.95 22.48 -7.95
CA THR A 229 -36.60 23.76 -8.26
C THR A 229 -38.11 23.52 -8.40
N ASN A 230 -38.85 23.89 -7.37
CA ASN A 230 -40.29 24.08 -7.45
C ASN A 230 -40.58 25.42 -8.16
N GLY A 231 -41.34 25.39 -9.25
CA GLY A 231 -42.18 26.52 -9.69
C GLY A 231 -41.99 27.01 -11.13
N ARG A 232 -42.78 26.49 -12.07
CA ARG A 232 -43.98 27.13 -12.63
C ARG A 232 -44.69 26.20 -13.61
#